data_AF-G9WJE4-F1
#
_entry.id   AF-G9WJE4-F1
#
_cell.length_a   1.000
_cell.length_b   1.000
_cell.length_c   1.000
_cell.angle_alpha   90.00
_cell.angle_beta   90.00
_cell.angle_gamma   90.00
#
_symmetry.space_group_name_H-M   'P 1'
#
loop_
_entity.id
_entity.type
_entity.pdbx_description
1 polymer ?
#
loop_
_entity_poly.entity_id
_entity_poly.type
_entity_poly.pdbx_seq_one_letter_code
_entity_poly.pdbx_strand_id
1 'polypeptide(L)' 'MDPHEPDAVYVYEVWENEAAHNDSLKLPAVRNLIKAAGPILDRRQLESSSNLTIYGGKASL' A
#
# COMPACT_ATOMS: atom_id res chain seq x y z
N MET A 1 10.66 -3.46 9.95
CA MET A 1 11.61 -2.59 9.20
C MET A 1 12.99 -3.18 9.39
N ASP A 2 13.64 -3.53 8.30
CA ASP A 2 14.99 -4.08 8.32
C ASP A 2 16.03 -2.93 8.33
N PRO A 3 16.91 -2.84 9.34
CA PRO A 3 17.95 -1.81 9.38
C PRO A 3 19.00 -1.97 8.26
N HIS A 4 19.04 -3.10 7.56
CA HIS A 4 19.95 -3.36 6.45
C HIS A 4 19.38 -2.96 5.08
N GLU A 5 18.11 -2.54 5.02
CA GLU A 5 17.43 -2.12 3.78
C GLU A 5 17.00 -0.64 3.88
N PRO A 6 17.94 0.32 3.77
CA PRO A 6 17.65 1.73 4.05
C PRO A 6 16.68 2.38 3.07
N ASP A 7 16.52 1.82 1.87
CA ASP A 7 15.61 2.31 0.84
C ASP A 7 14.24 1.58 0.85
N ALA A 8 14.06 0.59 1.73
CA ALA A 8 12.81 -0.16 1.81
C ALA A 8 11.69 0.66 2.45
N VAL A 9 10.53 0.64 1.80
CA VAL A 9 9.31 1.30 2.28
C VAL A 9 8.25 0.22 2.53
N TYR A 10 7.71 0.20 3.75
CA TYR A 10 6.65 -0.73 4.15
C TYR A 10 5.35 0.04 4.33
N VAL A 11 4.29 -0.39 3.63
CA VAL A 11 2.96 0.23 3.68
C VAL A 11 1.97 -0.79 4.22
N TYR A 12 1.18 -0.39 5.20
CA TYR A 12 0.08 -1.18 5.74
C TYR A 12 -1.21 -0.37 5.60
N GLU A 13 -2.24 -1.02 5.08
CA GLU A 13 -3.53 -0.40 4.84
C GLU A 13 -4.64 -1.22 5.48
N VAL A 14 -5.63 -0.53 6.04
CA VAL A 14 -6.83 -1.14 6.56
C VAL A 14 -8.01 -0.52 5.82
N TRP A 15 -8.82 -1.38 5.22
CA TRP A 15 -9.98 -0.99 4.44
C TRP A 15 -11.24 -1.55 5.07
N GLU A 16 -12.36 -0.83 4.92
CA GLU A 16 -13.67 -1.33 5.37
C GLU A 16 -14.02 -2.68 4.71
N ASN A 17 -13.65 -2.83 3.43
CA ASN A 17 -13.79 -4.04 2.64
C ASN A 17 -12.95 -3.94 1.35
N GLU A 18 -12.88 -5.05 0.61
CA GLU A 18 -12.14 -5.15 -0.66
C GLU A 18 -12.69 -4.21 -1.74
N ALA A 19 -14.00 -3.97 -1.79
CA ALA A 19 -14.60 -3.08 -2.78
C ALA A 19 -14.15 -1.63 -2.60
N ALA A 20 -14.07 -1.15 -1.35
CA ALA A 20 -13.57 0.19 -1.04
C ALA A 20 -12.10 0.38 -1.50
N HIS A 21 -11.24 -0.62 -1.27
CA HIS A 21 -9.87 -0.61 -1.78
C HIS A 21 -9.85 -0.55 -3.31
N ASN A 22 -10.60 -1.42 -3.99
CA ASN A 22 -10.67 -1.48 -5.44
C ASN A 22 -11.23 -0.18 -6.07
N ASP A 23 -12.17 0.48 -5.41
CA ASP A 23 -12.71 1.76 -5.86
C ASP A 23 -11.70 2.90 -5.70
N SER A 24 -10.83 2.86 -4.68
CA SER A 24 -9.75 3.83 -4.51
C SER A 24 -8.80 3.85 -5.72
N LEU A 25 -8.52 2.69 -6.32
CA LEU A 25 -7.65 2.54 -7.49
C LEU A 25 -8.23 3.18 -8.76
N LYS A 26 -9.53 3.50 -8.77
CA LYS A 26 -10.21 4.18 -9.88
C LYS A 26 -10.07 5.70 -9.80
N LEU A 27 -9.75 6.25 -8.62
CA LEU A 27 -9.65 7.70 -8.40
C LEU A 27 -8.51 8.31 -9.25
N PRO A 28 -8.76 9.42 -9.97
CA PRO A 28 -7.72 10.06 -10.78
C PRO A 28 -6.45 10.43 -9.99
N ALA A 29 -6.60 10.89 -8.74
CA ALA A 29 -5.49 11.24 -7.87
C ALA A 29 -4.60 10.03 -7.58
N VAL A 30 -5.19 8.90 -7.16
CA VAL A 30 -4.46 7.65 -6.88
C VAL A 30 -3.77 7.14 -8.13
N ARG A 31 -4.45 7.13 -9.28
CA ARG A 31 -3.86 6.72 -10.56
C ARG A 31 -2.68 7.59 -10.99
N ASN A 32 -2.74 8.90 -10.74
CA ASN A 32 -1.64 9.81 -11.04
C ASN A 32 -0.43 9.55 -10.13
N LEU A 33 -0.65 9.26 -8.85
CA LEU A 33 0.42 8.88 -7.92
C LEU A 33 1.08 7.56 -8.31
N ILE A 34 0.29 6.53 -8.69
CA ILE A 34 0.84 5.25 -9.18
C ILE A 34 1.75 5.46 -10.39
N LYS A 35 1.33 6.31 -11.35
CA LYS A 35 2.15 6.65 -12.52
C LYS A 35 3.46 7.36 -12.13
N ALA A 36 3.40 8.30 -11.19
CA ALA A 36 4.57 9.04 -10.73
C ALA A 36 5.54 8.18 -9.91
N ALA A 37 5.02 7.22 -9.14
CA ALA A 37 5.84 6.30 -8.33
C ALA A 37 6.51 5.21 -9.19
N GLY A 38 5.88 4.78 -10.29
CA GLY A 38 6.36 3.67 -11.12
C GLY A 38 7.84 3.71 -11.54
N PRO A 39 8.42 4.88 -11.90
CA PRO A 39 9.85 5.02 -12.21
C PRO A 39 10.80 4.99 -11.00
N ILE A 40 10.28 5.24 -9.79
CA ILE A 40 11.08 5.34 -8.55
C ILE A 40 11.24 3.96 -7.90
N LEU A 41 10.24 3.09 -8.07
CA LEU A 41 10.20 1.76 -7.45
C LEU A 41 11.06 0.75 -8.22
N ASP A 42 11.91 -0.01 -7.49
CA ASP A 42 12.53 -1.22 -8.06
C ASP A 42 11.47 -2.33 -8.17
N ARG A 43 10.85 -2.43 -9.34
CA ARG A 43 9.77 -3.38 -9.62
C ARG A 43 10.15 -4.85 -9.40
N ARG A 44 11.44 -5.19 -9.37
CA ARG A 44 11.93 -6.56 -9.17
C ARG A 44 11.86 -6.99 -7.70
N GLN A 45 11.74 -6.02 -6.79
CA GLN A 45 11.73 -6.23 -5.33
C GLN A 45 10.38 -5.80 -4.72
N LEU A 46 9.36 -5.60 -5.57
CA LEU A 46 8.02 -5.26 -5.10
C LEU A 46 7.33 -6.53 -4.57
N GLU A 47 7.34 -6.68 -3.26
CA GLU A 47 6.61 -7.72 -2.55
C GLU A 47 5.25 -7.20 -2.10
N SER A 48 4.18 -7.97 -2.37
CA SER A 48 2.82 -7.62 -1.94
C SER A 48 2.17 -8.81 -1.26
N SER A 49 1.91 -8.69 0.04
CA SER A 49 1.10 -9.65 0.79
C SER A 49 -0.36 -9.20 0.80
N SER A 50 -1.24 -9.93 0.14
CA SER A 50 -2.66 -9.55 -0.01
C SER A 50 -3.57 -9.93 1.17
N ASN A 51 -3.05 -10.59 2.21
CA ASN A 51 -3.88 -11.41 3.10
C ASN A 51 -3.73 -11.03 4.60
N LEU A 52 -3.90 -9.75 4.95
CA LEU A 52 -3.91 -9.33 6.34
C LEU A 52 -5.35 -9.26 6.89
N THR A 53 -5.71 -10.18 7.78
CA THR A 53 -6.98 -10.13 8.51
C THR A 53 -6.84 -9.32 9.79
N ILE A 54 -7.59 -8.22 9.90
CA ILE A 54 -7.61 -7.37 11.10
C ILE A 54 -8.67 -7.87 12.07
N TYR A 55 -8.27 -8.29 13.27
CA TYR A 55 -9.19 -8.74 14.32
C TYR A 55 -9.61 -7.63 15.30
N GLY A 56 -8.86 -6.53 15.34
CA GLY A 56 -9.12 -5.42 16.24
C GLY A 56 -7.90 -4.49 16.35
N GLY A 57 -8.14 -3.30 16.88
CA GLY A 57 -7.13 -2.26 17.04
C GLY A 57 -7.77 -0.92 17.33
N LYS A 58 -6.96 0.09 17.63
CA LYS A 58 -7.42 1.47 17.80
C LYS A 58 -6.82 2.31 16.68
N ALA A 59 -7.68 2.82 15.80
CA ALA A 59 -7.32 3.95 14.96
C ALA A 59 -7.52 5.23 15.79
N SER A 60 -6.55 6.13 15.79
CA SER A 60 -6.76 7.47 16.34
C SER A 60 -7.36 8.33 15.22
N LEU A 61 -8.45 9.04 15.54
CA LEU A 61 -9.04 10.07 14.68
C LEU A 61 -8.16 11.33 14.69
#